data_AF-A0A966P924-F1
#
_entry.id   AF-A0A966P924-F1
#
_cell.length_a   1.000
_cell.length_b   1.000
_cell.length_c   1.000
_cell.angle_alpha   90.00
_cell.angle_beta   90.00
_cell.angle_gamma   90.00
#
_symmetry.space_group_name_H-M   'P 1'
#
loop_
_entity.id
_entity.type
_entity.pdbx_description
1 polymer ?
#
loop_
_entity_poly.entity_id
_entity_poly.type
_entity_poly.pdbx_seq_one_letter_code
_entity_poly.pdbx_strand_id
1 'polypeptide(L)'
;MDASLLIIIAVGLFVVFAIIQYNRLVRLNVQVDEAFAQIEVQLKRRADLIPNLVETVKGYASHEREALEKVVQARAASTTASTLPAVAAADGMLTNAL
;
A
#
# COMPACT_ATOMS: atom_id res chain seq x y z
N MET A 1 24.81 45.27 -44.50
CA MET A 1 23.64 44.47 -44.10
C MET A 1 22.70 45.43 -43.40
N ASP A 2 21.53 45.67 -43.97
CA ASP A 2 20.68 46.80 -43.55
C ASP A 2 20.01 46.50 -42.20
N ALA A 3 19.88 47.53 -41.36
CA ALA A 3 19.35 47.38 -40.00
C ALA A 3 17.93 46.77 -39.96
N SER A 4 17.12 47.02 -41.00
CA SER A 4 15.79 46.42 -41.17
C SER A 4 15.84 44.90 -41.28
N LEU A 5 16.83 44.35 -42.00
CA LEU A 5 16.97 42.91 -42.20
C LEU A 5 17.40 42.21 -40.90
N LEU A 6 18.26 42.85 -40.10
CA LEU A 6 18.64 42.37 -38.76
C LEU A 6 17.44 42.32 -37.81
N ILE A 7 16.56 43.33 -37.84
CA ILE A 7 15.35 43.37 -36.99
C ILE A 7 14.39 42.24 -37.37
N ILE A 8 14.18 42.00 -38.66
CA ILE A 8 13.29 40.92 -39.13
C ILE A 8 13.80 39.55 -38.67
N ILE A 9 15.11 39.30 -38.78
CA ILE A 9 15.73 38.06 -38.30
C ILE A 9 15.56 37.90 -36.79
N ALA A 10 15.80 38.98 -36.01
CA ALA A 10 15.65 38.94 -34.57
C ALA A 10 14.21 38.62 -34.13
N VAL A 11 13.21 39.25 -34.77
CA VAL A 11 11.80 38.97 -34.53
C VAL A 11 11.46 37.53 -34.90
N GLY A 12 11.94 37.04 -36.06
CA GLY A 12 11.75 35.66 -36.47
C GLY A 12 12.29 34.65 -35.46
N LEU A 13 13.51 34.86 -34.96
CA LEU A 13 14.12 34.02 -33.92
C LEU A 13 13.34 34.07 -32.61
N PHE A 14 12.84 35.24 -32.21
CA PHE A 14 12.04 35.38 -31.01
C PHE A 14 10.73 34.58 -31.10
N VAL A 15 10.03 34.64 -32.24
CA VAL A 15 8.80 33.86 -32.47
C VAL A 15 9.09 32.36 -32.43
N VAL A 16 10.14 31.90 -33.10
CA VAL A 16 10.55 30.49 -33.07
C VAL A 16 10.88 30.04 -31.65
N PHE A 17 11.62 30.85 -30.90
CA PHE A 17 11.93 30.59 -29.50
C PHE A 17 10.66 30.47 -28.64
N ALA A 18 9.72 31.39 -28.78
CA ALA A 18 8.45 31.36 -28.04
C ALA A 18 7.64 30.09 -28.32
N ILE A 19 7.56 29.66 -29.59
CA ILE A 19 6.87 28.42 -29.98
C ILE A 19 7.54 27.19 -29.35
N ILE A 20 8.87 27.13 -29.36
CA ILE A 20 9.61 26.02 -28.75
C ILE A 20 9.35 25.97 -27.23
N GLN A 21 9.39 27.10 -26.54
CA GLN A 21 9.14 27.14 -25.09
C GLN A 21 7.70 26.73 -24.77
N TYR A 22 6.71 27.22 -25.53
CA TYR A 22 5.32 26.84 -25.33
C TYR A 22 5.10 25.34 -25.48
N ASN A 23 5.61 24.74 -26.57
CA ASN A 23 5.50 23.30 -26.79
C ASN A 23 6.20 22.49 -25.70
N ARG A 24 7.33 22.98 -25.18
CA ARG A 24 8.04 22.33 -24.07
C ARG A 24 7.22 22.34 -22.79
N LEU A 25 6.54 23.45 -22.48
CA LEU A 25 5.66 23.53 -21.31
C LEU A 25 4.45 22.60 -21.45
N VAL A 26 3.81 22.57 -22.62
CA VAL A 26 2.70 21.64 -22.89
C VAL A 26 3.16 20.18 -22.71
N ARG A 27 4.31 19.82 -23.25
CA ARG A 27 4.87 18.47 -23.10
C ARG A 27 5.19 18.11 -21.64
N LEU A 28 5.61 19.07 -20.83
CA LEU A 28 5.84 18.85 -19.40
C LEU A 28 4.53 18.62 -18.65
N ASN A 29 3.46 19.35 -18.97
CA ASN A 29 2.15 19.11 -18.37
C ASN A 29 1.63 17.70 -18.67
N VAL A 30 1.72 17.26 -19.94
CA VAL A 30 1.32 15.89 -20.31
C VAL A 30 2.11 14.83 -19.56
N GLN A 31 3.43 15.01 -19.37
CA GLN A 31 4.25 14.08 -18.57
C GLN A 31 3.81 14.01 -17.10
N VAL A 32 3.40 15.13 -16.52
CA VAL A 32 2.88 15.16 -15.14
C VAL A 32 1.58 14.37 -15.06
N ASP A 33 0.66 14.57 -16.00
CA ASP A 33 -0.62 13.85 -16.04
C ASP A 33 -0.42 12.34 -16.23
N GLU A 34 0.49 11.94 -17.12
CA GLU A 34 0.87 10.53 -17.31
C GLU A 34 1.46 9.91 -16.03
N ALA A 35 2.33 10.64 -15.32
CA ALA A 35 2.90 10.19 -14.06
C ALA A 35 1.81 10.01 -12.97
N PHE A 36 0.86 10.95 -12.88
CA PHE A 36 -0.27 10.83 -11.96
C PHE A 36 -1.17 9.64 -12.30
N ALA A 37 -1.48 9.42 -13.58
CA ALA A 37 -2.26 8.26 -14.02
C ALA A 37 -1.55 6.94 -13.66
N GLN A 38 -0.23 6.88 -13.81
CA GLN A 38 0.54 5.70 -13.42
C GLN A 38 0.49 5.45 -11.90
N ILE A 39 0.60 6.50 -11.09
CA ILE A 39 0.44 6.41 -9.63
C ILE A 39 -0.96 5.88 -9.28
N GLU A 40 -2.01 6.40 -9.90
CA GLU A 40 -3.38 5.98 -9.66
C GLU A 40 -3.58 4.49 -9.96
N VAL A 41 -3.06 3.99 -11.09
CA VAL A 41 -3.12 2.56 -11.43
C VAL A 41 -2.41 1.71 -10.38
N GLN A 42 -1.25 2.14 -9.87
CA GLN A 42 -0.53 1.41 -8.82
C GLN A 42 -1.28 1.41 -7.49
N LEU A 43 -1.87 2.54 -7.10
CA LEU A 43 -2.68 2.64 -5.89
C LEU A 43 -3.92 1.75 -5.99
N LYS A 44 -4.59 1.74 -7.16
CA LYS A 44 -5.73 0.87 -7.44
C LYS A 44 -5.34 -0.60 -7.35
N ARG A 45 -4.25 -1.02 -8.01
CA ARG A 45 -3.75 -2.39 -7.93
C ARG A 45 -3.43 -2.82 -6.49
N ARG A 46 -2.83 -1.92 -5.69
CA ARG A 46 -2.59 -2.19 -4.26
C ARG A 46 -3.89 -2.38 -3.50
N ALA A 47 -4.87 -1.50 -3.71
CA ALA A 47 -6.19 -1.60 -3.06
C ALA A 47 -6.92 -2.89 -3.47
N ASP A 48 -6.91 -3.24 -4.76
CA ASP A 48 -7.55 -4.44 -5.31
C ASP A 48 -6.91 -5.74 -4.77
N LEU A 49 -5.66 -5.71 -4.32
CA LEU A 49 -4.97 -6.86 -3.72
C LEU A 49 -5.24 -7.01 -2.21
N ILE A 50 -5.76 -5.99 -1.53
CA ILE A 50 -6.07 -6.05 -0.08
C ILE A 50 -7.04 -7.20 0.24
N PRO A 51 -8.16 -7.41 -0.50
CA PRO A 51 -9.08 -8.51 -0.23
C PRO A 51 -8.39 -9.88 -0.27
N ASN A 52 -7.51 -10.11 -1.24
CA ASN A 52 -6.77 -11.37 -1.36
C ASN A 52 -5.82 -11.59 -0.17
N LEU A 53 -5.15 -10.54 0.30
CA LEU A 53 -4.32 -10.60 1.50
C LEU A 53 -5.18 -10.89 2.75
N VAL A 54 -6.33 -10.24 2.87
CA VAL A 54 -7.27 -10.46 3.98
C VAL A 54 -7.83 -11.89 3.96
N GLU A 55 -8.17 -12.42 2.79
CA GLU A 55 -8.64 -13.80 2.63
C GLU A 55 -7.56 -14.80 3.04
N THR A 56 -6.30 -14.57 2.62
CA THR A 56 -5.16 -15.41 3.02
C THR A 56 -4.97 -15.41 4.54
N VAL A 57 -4.98 -14.23 5.17
CA VAL A 57 -4.85 -14.11 6.63
C VAL A 57 -6.04 -14.74 7.35
N LYS A 58 -7.27 -14.57 6.85
CA LYS A 58 -8.46 -15.21 7.40
C LYS A 58 -8.39 -16.74 7.29
N GLY A 59 -7.88 -17.26 6.18
CA GLY A 59 -7.61 -18.69 5.99
C GLY A 59 -6.68 -19.22 7.07
N TYR A 60 -5.50 -18.60 7.25
CA TYR A 60 -4.57 -18.98 8.32
C TYR A 60 -5.17 -18.80 9.72
N ALA A 61 -5.85 -17.69 10.00
CA ALA A 61 -6.52 -17.48 11.28
C ALA A 61 -7.62 -18.52 11.54
N SER A 62 -8.28 -19.03 10.51
CA SER A 62 -9.26 -20.12 10.63
C SER A 62 -8.61 -21.46 10.94
N HIS A 63 -7.44 -21.75 10.37
CA HIS A 63 -6.64 -22.93 10.69
C HIS A 63 -6.13 -22.90 12.14
N GLU A 64 -5.77 -21.71 12.65
CA GLU A 64 -5.30 -21.51 14.02
C GLU A 64 -6.44 -21.33 15.04
N ARG A 65 -7.71 -21.28 14.60
CA ARG A 65 -8.86 -20.98 15.47
C ARG A 65 -9.05 -22.06 16.54
N GLU A 66 -8.89 -23.33 16.18
CA GLU A 66 -9.05 -24.45 17.12
C GLU A 66 -7.91 -24.47 18.15
N ALA A 67 -6.67 -24.20 17.73
CA ALA A 67 -5.53 -24.08 18.64
C ALA A 67 -5.73 -22.92 19.62
N LEU A 68 -6.12 -21.74 19.11
CA LEU A 68 -6.46 -20.58 19.94
C LEU A 68 -7.61 -20.87 20.92
N GLU A 69 -8.68 -21.55 20.49
CA GLU A 69 -9.78 -21.93 21.38
C GLU A 69 -9.31 -22.87 22.51
N LYS A 70 -8.46 -23.85 22.21
CA LYS A 70 -7.90 -24.77 23.22
C LYS A 70 -7.04 -24.03 24.24
N VAL A 71 -6.17 -23.12 23.80
CA VAL A 71 -5.35 -22.29 24.70
C VAL A 71 -6.23 -21.38 25.56
N VAL A 72 -7.26 -20.75 24.98
CA VAL A 72 -8.19 -19.89 25.72
C VAL A 72 -8.98 -20.68 26.76
N GLN A 73 -9.48 -21.87 26.42
CA GLN A 73 -10.18 -22.74 27.37
C GLN A 73 -9.24 -23.23 28.48
N ALA A 74 -8.03 -23.66 28.15
CA ALA A 74 -7.03 -24.10 29.12
C ALA A 74 -6.62 -22.94 30.06
N ARG A 75 -6.47 -21.72 29.52
CA ARG A 75 -6.18 -20.52 30.32
C ARG A 75 -7.34 -20.16 31.24
N ALA A 76 -8.58 -20.20 30.73
CA ALA A 76 -9.76 -19.96 31.54
C ALA A 76 -9.85 -20.97 32.69
N ALA A 77 -9.67 -22.26 32.40
CA ALA A 77 -9.68 -23.34 33.39
C ALA A 77 -8.59 -23.17 34.47
N SER A 78 -7.37 -22.76 34.09
CA SER A 78 -6.29 -22.48 35.04
C SER A 78 -6.61 -21.27 35.93
N THR A 79 -7.28 -20.25 35.37
CA THR A 79 -7.61 -19.01 36.10
C THR A 79 -8.81 -19.17 37.06
N THR A 80 -9.78 -20.03 36.77
CA THR A 80 -10.96 -20.28 37.63
C THR A 80 -10.81 -21.46 38.59
N ALA A 81 -9.78 -22.30 38.44
CA ALA A 81 -9.54 -23.41 39.35
C ALA A 81 -9.23 -22.92 40.77
N SER A 82 -10.05 -23.34 41.74
CA SER A 82 -9.98 -22.87 43.14
C SER A 82 -9.32 -23.86 44.10
N THR A 83 -8.99 -25.07 43.64
CA THR A 83 -8.34 -26.11 44.46
C THR A 83 -6.99 -26.51 43.86
N LEU A 84 -6.00 -26.76 44.72
CA LEU A 84 -4.63 -27.07 44.32
C LEU A 84 -4.52 -28.21 43.27
N PRO A 85 -5.30 -29.31 43.37
CA PRO A 85 -5.28 -30.37 42.34
C PRO A 85 -5.89 -29.93 41.00
N ALA A 86 -6.91 -29.08 41.03
CA ALA A 86 -7.55 -28.56 39.82
C ALA A 86 -6.65 -27.57 39.08
N VAL A 87 -5.89 -26.74 39.81
CA VAL A 87 -4.88 -25.84 39.23
C VAL A 87 -3.78 -26.63 38.53
N ALA A 88 -3.25 -27.69 39.16
CA ALA A 88 -2.22 -28.54 38.56
C ALA A 88 -2.70 -29.28 37.29
N ALA A 89 -3.94 -29.75 37.28
CA ALA A 89 -4.53 -30.37 36.09
C ALA A 89 -4.72 -29.35 34.94
N ALA A 90 -5.18 -28.14 35.26
CA ALA A 90 -5.37 -27.07 34.29
C ALA A 90 -4.04 -26.57 33.70
N ASP A 91 -2.97 -26.47 34.50
CA ASP A 91 -1.63 -26.14 34.01
C ASP A 91 -1.05 -27.22 33.09
N GLY A 92 -1.33 -28.51 33.36
CA GLY A 92 -0.98 -29.60 32.45
C GLY A 92 -1.71 -29.50 31.10
N MET A 93 -2.98 -29.10 31.11
CA MET A 93 -3.74 -28.84 29.89
C MET A 93 -3.22 -27.62 29.12
N LEU A 94 -2.80 -26.56 29.82
CA LEU A 94 -2.19 -25.38 29.23
C LEU A 94 -0.86 -25.71 28.54
N THR A 95 -0.04 -26.54 29.19
CA THR A 95 1.27 -26.97 28.66
C THR A 95 1.13 -27.82 27.40
N ASN A 96 0.08 -28.64 27.29
CA ASN A 96 -0.19 -29.45 26.09
C ASN A 96 -0.84 -28.66 24.95
N ALA A 97 -1.35 -27.45 25.20
CA ALA A 97 -1.98 -26.60 24.21
C ALA A 97 -1.02 -25.60 23.54
N LEU A 98 0.19 -25.45 24.10
CA LEU A 98 1.30 -24.63 23.59
C LEU A 98 2.24 -25.46 22.71
#